data_AF-A0A4Z1AXS8-F1
#
_entry.id   AF-A0A4Z1AXS8-F1
#
_cell.length_a   1.000
_cell.length_b   1.000
_cell.length_c   1.000
_cell.angle_alpha   90.00
_cell.angle_beta   90.00
_cell.angle_gamma   90.00
#
_symmetry.space_group_name_H-M   'P 1'
#
loop_
_entity.id
_entity.type
_entity.pdbx_description
1 polymer ?
#
loop_
_entity_poly.entity_id
_entity_poly.type
_entity_poly.pdbx_seq_one_letter_code
_entity_poly.pdbx_strand_id
1 'polypeptide(L)'
;MKLDEIKGYIKNWSMYLKENRVEGLTKILKDYEYFEFESNPSLGSDSEYLHAYIGISEDFKDIQIFIISDFHDCKEKKSDISNHISIANLIKYTKKDTKKGMIKEVIDDKRVKKRISRWKKDPYSYLKEQVSGDDNLVRCFKIPTEDLLTTSHRAYFAIKKARTAKEKDYRLDLIIKNIEKDRMQEAEISYDTIRLVPPFPPTTKTLFLLEHN
;
A
#
# COMPACT_ATOMS: atom_id res chain seq x y z
N MET A 1 7.32 -9.84 -15.37
CA MET A 1 6.02 -10.56 -15.23
C MET A 1 5.11 -10.10 -16.35
N LYS A 2 4.33 -10.99 -16.97
CA LYS A 2 3.41 -10.61 -18.05
C LYS A 2 2.18 -9.89 -17.48
N LEU A 3 1.53 -9.03 -18.28
CA LEU A 3 0.35 -8.28 -17.84
C LEU A 3 -0.79 -9.18 -17.33
N ASP A 4 -1.04 -10.30 -18.00
CA ASP A 4 -2.11 -11.23 -17.59
C ASP A 4 -1.81 -11.89 -16.24
N GLU A 5 -0.53 -12.17 -15.94
CA GLU A 5 -0.11 -12.69 -14.64
C GLU A 5 -0.35 -11.65 -13.54
N ILE A 6 0.01 -10.39 -13.78
CA ILE A 6 -0.22 -9.27 -12.84
C ILE A 6 -1.72 -9.12 -12.57
N LYS A 7 -2.55 -9.11 -13.62
CA LYS A 7 -4.01 -9.05 -13.49
C LYS A 7 -4.56 -10.25 -12.72
N GLY A 8 -4.03 -11.44 -12.95
CA GLY A 8 -4.35 -12.65 -12.20
C GLY A 8 -4.10 -12.46 -10.70
N TYR A 9 -2.92 -11.97 -10.31
CA TYR A 9 -2.60 -11.70 -8.92
C TYR A 9 -3.58 -10.71 -8.26
N ILE A 10 -3.89 -9.60 -8.94
CA ILE A 10 -4.80 -8.56 -8.43
C ILE A 10 -6.24 -9.08 -8.32
N LYS A 11 -6.67 -9.89 -9.29
CA LYS A 11 -7.99 -10.53 -9.29
C LYS A 11 -8.13 -11.52 -8.13
N ASN A 12 -7.13 -12.38 -7.94
CA ASN A 12 -7.11 -13.35 -6.85
C ASN A 12 -7.17 -12.66 -5.49
N TRP A 13 -6.47 -11.54 -5.32
CA TRP A 13 -6.54 -10.74 -4.10
C TRP A 13 -7.95 -10.21 -3.86
N SER A 14 -8.58 -9.67 -4.90
CA SER A 14 -9.95 -9.17 -4.84
C SER A 14 -10.95 -10.27 -4.49
N MET A 15 -10.80 -11.48 -5.03
CA MET A 15 -11.63 -12.64 -4.70
C MET A 15 -11.42 -13.10 -3.26
N TYR A 16 -10.15 -13.24 -2.85
CA TYR A 16 -9.79 -13.64 -1.49
C TYR A 16 -10.37 -12.68 -0.44
N LEU A 17 -10.30 -11.37 -0.67
CA LEU A 17 -10.88 -10.37 0.24
C LEU A 17 -12.41 -10.37 0.26
N LYS A 18 -13.10 -10.71 -0.85
CA LYS A 18 -14.58 -10.84 -0.84
C LYS A 18 -15.03 -11.94 0.12
N GLU A 19 -14.30 -13.05 0.16
CA GLU A 19 -14.62 -14.21 1.00
C GLU A 19 -14.15 -14.03 2.45
N ASN A 20 -12.91 -13.56 2.64
CA ASN A 20 -12.23 -13.57 3.95
C ASN A 20 -12.26 -12.21 4.64
N ARG A 21 -12.66 -11.14 3.94
CA ARG A 21 -12.78 -9.76 4.46
C ARG A 21 -11.50 -9.30 5.18
N VAL A 22 -11.68 -8.51 6.24
CA VAL A 22 -10.60 -7.99 7.11
C VAL A 22 -9.77 -9.11 7.75
N GLU A 23 -10.38 -10.25 8.07
CA GLU A 23 -9.63 -11.39 8.62
C GLU A 23 -8.61 -11.91 7.61
N GLY A 24 -9.02 -12.09 6.36
CA GLY A 24 -8.13 -12.47 5.27
C GLY A 24 -7.00 -11.46 5.07
N LEU A 25 -7.35 -10.17 5.00
CA LEU A 25 -6.37 -9.09 4.84
C LEU A 25 -5.29 -9.15 5.92
N THR A 26 -5.72 -9.19 7.18
CA THR A 26 -4.80 -9.18 8.32
C THR A 26 -4.02 -10.48 8.42
N LYS A 27 -4.63 -11.64 8.10
CA LYS A 27 -3.94 -12.93 8.06
C LYS A 27 -2.77 -12.93 7.07
N ILE A 28 -2.95 -12.33 5.89
CA ILE A 28 -1.95 -12.30 4.83
C ILE A 28 -0.88 -11.24 5.08
N LEU A 29 -1.28 -10.03 5.49
CA LEU A 29 -0.37 -8.90 5.56
C LEU A 29 0.29 -8.70 6.94
N LYS A 30 -0.20 -9.31 8.03
CA LYS A 30 0.35 -9.12 9.39
C LYS A 30 1.84 -9.48 9.52
N ASP A 31 2.34 -10.35 8.65
CA ASP A 31 3.72 -10.81 8.69
C ASP A 31 4.68 -9.82 8.02
N TYR A 32 4.15 -8.77 7.38
CA TYR A 32 4.91 -7.74 6.68
C TYR A 32 4.89 -6.40 7.44
N GLU A 33 6.03 -5.73 7.45
CA GLU A 33 6.21 -4.46 8.13
C GLU A 33 6.03 -3.27 7.17
N TYR A 34 6.69 -3.37 6.02
CA TYR A 34 6.69 -2.36 4.97
C TYR A 34 6.99 -3.01 3.63
N PHE A 35 6.82 -2.24 2.56
CA PHE A 35 7.38 -2.56 1.25
C PHE A 35 8.25 -1.41 0.75
N GLU A 36 9.28 -1.76 -0.02
CA GLU A 36 10.19 -0.82 -0.67
C GLU A 36 9.87 -0.74 -2.16
N PHE A 37 9.87 0.47 -2.71
CA PHE A 37 9.68 0.68 -4.14
C PHE A 37 10.50 1.86 -4.63
N GLU A 38 10.79 1.87 -5.93
CA GLU A 38 11.43 3.00 -6.59
C GLU A 38 10.42 3.79 -7.41
N SER A 39 10.40 5.11 -7.23
CA SER A 39 9.76 6.04 -8.15
C SER A 39 10.81 6.48 -9.17
N ASN A 40 10.99 5.71 -10.24
CA ASN A 40 11.78 6.12 -11.39
C ASN A 40 11.24 7.46 -11.92
N PRO A 41 12.06 8.43 -12.34
CA PRO A 41 11.61 9.62 -13.06
C PRO A 41 10.63 9.34 -14.21
N SER A 42 10.72 8.16 -14.86
CA SER A 42 9.77 7.70 -15.88
C SER A 42 8.34 7.44 -15.38
N LEU A 43 8.13 7.38 -14.05
CA LEU A 43 6.82 7.26 -13.43
C LEU A 43 6.17 8.63 -13.13
N GLY A 44 6.87 9.76 -13.31
CA GLY A 44 6.59 10.95 -12.50
C GLY A 44 6.62 12.35 -13.15
N SER A 45 6.87 12.54 -14.44
CA SER A 45 6.82 13.92 -14.99
C SER A 45 5.40 14.49 -15.05
N ASP A 46 4.38 13.64 -15.26
CA ASP A 46 2.99 14.05 -15.52
C ASP A 46 1.95 13.34 -14.62
N SER A 47 2.39 12.64 -13.58
CA SER A 47 1.52 11.81 -12.74
C SER A 47 1.19 12.49 -11.41
N GLU A 48 -0.10 12.48 -11.04
CA GLU A 48 -0.58 13.00 -9.74
C GLU A 48 -0.44 11.95 -8.62
N TYR A 49 -0.53 10.67 -8.99
CA TYR A 49 -0.55 9.56 -8.03
C TYR A 49 0.20 8.35 -8.56
N LEU A 50 0.92 7.65 -7.69
CA LEU A 50 1.23 6.24 -7.88
C LEU A 50 0.11 5.38 -7.29
N HIS A 51 -0.24 4.32 -8.00
CA HIS A 51 -1.15 3.27 -7.55
C HIS A 51 -0.33 2.07 -7.10
N ALA A 52 -0.53 1.63 -5.87
CA ALA A 52 0.03 0.40 -5.32
C ALA A 52 -1.06 -0.67 -5.20
N TYR A 53 -1.03 -1.67 -6.07
CA TYR A 53 -1.96 -2.80 -6.08
C TYR A 53 -1.40 -3.96 -5.28
N ILE A 54 -2.19 -4.50 -4.35
CA ILE A 54 -1.86 -5.77 -3.72
C ILE A 54 -2.38 -6.89 -4.63
N GLY A 55 -1.53 -7.88 -4.86
CA GLY A 55 -1.87 -9.10 -5.56
C GLY A 55 -1.41 -10.33 -4.79
N ILE A 56 -2.08 -11.46 -5.02
CA ILE A 56 -1.73 -12.74 -4.41
C ILE A 56 -1.80 -13.85 -5.45
N SER A 57 -0.88 -14.82 -5.39
CA SER A 57 -0.91 -15.99 -6.26
C SER A 57 -2.19 -16.80 -6.06
N GLU A 58 -2.55 -17.61 -7.06
CA GLU A 58 -3.75 -18.47 -7.03
C GLU A 58 -3.74 -19.46 -5.85
N ASP A 59 -2.56 -19.93 -5.45
CA ASP A 59 -2.38 -20.82 -4.30
C ASP A 59 -2.26 -20.06 -2.95
N PHE A 60 -2.42 -18.74 -2.97
CA PHE A 60 -2.37 -17.83 -1.83
C PHE A 60 -1.04 -17.81 -1.05
N LYS A 61 0.08 -18.22 -1.68
CA LYS A 61 1.40 -18.28 -1.01
C LYS A 61 2.32 -17.12 -1.33
N ASP A 62 2.19 -16.52 -2.51
CA ASP A 62 3.03 -15.42 -2.95
C ASP A 62 2.21 -14.13 -2.99
N ILE A 63 2.72 -13.08 -2.36
CA ILE A 63 2.08 -11.78 -2.26
C ILE A 63 3.00 -10.79 -2.92
N GLN A 64 2.44 -9.96 -3.80
CA GLN A 64 3.18 -8.95 -4.52
C GLN A 64 2.46 -7.61 -4.42
N ILE A 65 3.24 -6.53 -4.49
CA ILE A 65 2.70 -5.18 -4.61
C ILE A 65 3.19 -4.61 -5.92
N PHE A 66 2.26 -4.27 -6.80
CA PHE A 66 2.52 -3.68 -8.11
C PHE A 66 2.34 -2.17 -8.05
N ILE A 67 3.36 -1.43 -8.45
CA ILE A 67 3.37 0.03 -8.46
C ILE A 67 3.29 0.51 -9.91
N ILE A 68 2.39 1.44 -10.18
CA ILE A 68 2.24 2.08 -11.49
C ILE A 68 1.76 3.53 -11.30
N SER A 69 2.20 4.46 -12.13
CA SER A 69 1.67 5.83 -12.11
C SER A 69 0.25 5.90 -12.67
N ASP A 70 -0.59 6.80 -12.16
CA ASP A 70 -1.94 7.05 -12.70
C ASP A 70 -1.92 7.44 -14.18
N PHE A 71 -0.85 8.09 -14.64
CA PHE A 71 -0.61 8.44 -16.04
C PHE A 71 -0.50 7.22 -16.97
N HIS A 72 0.02 6.10 -16.46
CA HIS A 72 0.20 4.84 -17.21
C HIS A 72 -0.91 3.83 -16.93
N ASP A 73 -1.64 3.96 -15.82
CA ASP A 73 -2.76 3.12 -15.43
C ASP A 73 -4.07 3.53 -16.13
N CYS A 74 -4.03 3.64 -17.46
CA CYS A 74 -5.18 4.02 -18.30
C CYS A 74 -5.30 3.11 -19.55
N LYS A 75 -6.50 3.04 -20.12
CA LYS A 75 -6.79 2.18 -21.29
C LYS A 75 -5.97 2.55 -22.51
N GLU A 76 -5.70 3.84 -22.66
CA GLU A 76 -5.05 4.42 -23.83
C GLU A 76 -3.59 3.96 -23.98
N LYS A 77 -2.97 3.47 -22.89
CA LYS A 77 -1.56 3.02 -22.86
C LYS A 77 -1.38 1.51 -22.69
N LYS A 78 -2.41 0.73 -23.05
CA LYS A 78 -2.47 -0.73 -22.83
C LYS A 78 -1.32 -1.53 -23.45
N SER A 79 -0.77 -1.11 -24.59
CA SER A 79 0.26 -1.90 -25.33
C SER A 79 1.57 -2.06 -24.55
N ASP A 80 1.92 -1.10 -23.70
CA ASP A 80 3.23 -1.04 -23.04
C ASP A 80 3.14 -0.96 -21.52
N ILE A 81 1.94 -1.05 -20.96
CA ILE A 81 1.69 -0.85 -19.52
C ILE A 81 2.54 -1.76 -18.63
N SER A 82 2.83 -3.00 -19.06
CA SER A 82 3.68 -3.93 -18.29
C SER A 82 5.10 -3.43 -18.08
N ASN A 83 5.61 -2.59 -18.98
CA ASN A 83 6.95 -1.99 -18.86
C ASN A 83 6.98 -0.82 -17.86
N HIS A 84 5.80 -0.35 -17.45
CA HIS A 84 5.61 0.75 -16.50
C HIS A 84 5.17 0.27 -15.10
N ILE A 85 5.08 -1.06 -14.89
CA ILE A 85 4.75 -1.65 -13.60
C ILE A 85 6.04 -2.10 -12.92
N SER A 86 6.30 -1.57 -11.73
CA SER A 86 7.36 -2.10 -10.85
C SER A 86 6.76 -3.00 -9.78
N ILE A 87 7.53 -4.00 -9.35
CA ILE A 87 7.15 -4.90 -8.24
C ILE A 87 7.91 -4.42 -7.01
N ALA A 88 7.19 -4.05 -5.97
CA ALA A 88 7.77 -3.63 -4.71
C ALA A 88 8.33 -4.82 -3.92
N ASN A 89 9.37 -4.56 -3.14
CA ASN A 89 10.00 -5.56 -2.28
C ASN A 89 9.32 -5.58 -0.90
N LEU A 90 8.64 -6.67 -0.57
CA LEU A 90 7.93 -6.85 0.70
C LEU A 90 8.88 -7.33 1.81
N ILE A 91 8.93 -6.59 2.92
CA ILE A 91 9.81 -6.92 4.06
C ILE A 91 9.00 -7.50 5.22
N LYS A 92 9.37 -8.72 5.63
CA LYS A 92 8.75 -9.45 6.74
C LYS A 92 9.23 -8.95 8.09
N TYR A 93 8.36 -9.10 9.10
CA TYR A 93 8.71 -8.86 10.49
C TYR A 93 9.78 -9.86 10.95
N THR A 94 10.97 -9.39 11.30
CA THR A 94 11.98 -10.26 11.93
C THR A 94 12.03 -10.01 13.44
N LYS A 95 11.83 -11.06 14.25
CA LYS A 95 11.93 -10.97 15.73
C LYS A 95 13.30 -10.44 16.19
N LYS A 96 14.36 -10.60 15.39
CA LYS A 96 15.72 -10.12 15.69
C LYS A 96 15.87 -8.60 15.61
N ASP A 97 14.97 -7.90 14.91
CA ASP A 97 15.00 -6.44 14.84
C ASP A 97 14.47 -5.75 16.10
N THR A 98 13.82 -6.48 17.02
CA THR A 98 13.39 -5.88 18.30
C THR A 98 14.53 -5.43 19.22
N LYS A 99 15.79 -5.85 18.98
CA LYS A 99 16.96 -5.45 19.79
C LYS A 99 18.08 -4.72 19.02
N LYS A 100 18.03 -4.64 17.69
CA LYS A 100 19.03 -3.90 16.87
C LYS A 100 18.47 -3.20 15.63
N GLY A 101 17.25 -3.50 15.22
CA GLY A 101 16.43 -2.65 14.36
C GLY A 101 15.61 -1.71 15.23
N MET A 102 16.27 -0.97 16.12
CA MET A 102 15.72 0.34 16.43
C MET A 102 15.49 0.98 15.06
N ILE A 103 14.29 1.50 14.86
CA ILE A 103 14.12 2.71 14.06
C ILE A 103 15.03 3.75 14.74
N LYS A 104 16.34 3.63 14.48
CA LYS A 104 17.35 4.57 14.89
C LYS A 104 17.16 5.69 13.90
N GLU A 105 16.86 6.84 14.47
CA GLU A 105 16.84 8.14 13.83
C GLU A 105 15.52 8.45 13.08
N VAL A 106 14.69 9.18 13.83
CA VAL A 106 13.70 10.16 13.36
C VAL A 106 12.46 9.62 12.64
N ILE A 107 11.57 8.94 13.38
CA ILE A 107 10.12 9.17 13.19
C ILE A 107 9.70 10.18 14.27
N ASP A 108 9.77 11.47 13.97
CA ASP A 108 9.52 12.50 15.00
C ASP A 108 8.01 12.67 15.32
N ASP A 109 7.10 12.15 14.50
CA ASP A 109 5.67 12.24 14.82
C ASP A 109 5.18 11.07 15.71
N LYS A 110 4.84 11.40 16.96
CA LYS A 110 4.14 10.51 17.91
C LYS A 110 2.88 9.87 17.30
N ARG A 111 2.19 10.54 16.38
CA ARG A 111 1.01 10.02 15.66
C ARG A 111 1.40 8.93 14.67
N VAL A 112 2.47 9.11 13.91
CA VAL A 112 2.98 8.11 12.95
C VAL A 112 3.42 6.84 13.67
N LYS A 113 4.24 6.97 14.71
CA LYS A 113 4.64 5.85 15.58
C LYS A 113 3.42 5.09 16.09
N LYS A 114 2.39 5.83 16.54
CA LYS A 114 1.15 5.22 17.04
C LYS A 114 0.45 4.42 15.95
N ARG A 115 0.33 4.92 14.72
CA ARG A 115 -0.35 4.21 13.61
C ARG A 115 0.37 2.93 13.20
N ILE A 116 1.70 2.97 13.07
CA ILE A 116 2.52 1.79 12.76
C ILE A 116 2.45 0.79 13.92
N SER A 117 2.50 1.25 15.18
CA SER A 117 2.40 0.38 16.35
C SER A 117 1.06 -0.37 16.44
N ARG A 118 -0.04 0.23 15.99
CA ARG A 118 -1.35 -0.44 15.92
C ARG A 118 -1.32 -1.61 14.94
N TRP A 119 -0.73 -1.40 13.76
CA TRP A 119 -0.53 -2.46 12.77
C TRP A 119 0.33 -3.59 13.34
N LYS A 120 1.48 -3.28 13.94
CA LYS A 120 2.40 -4.27 14.50
C LYS A 120 1.83 -5.08 15.67
N LYS A 121 0.97 -4.46 16.49
CA LYS A 121 0.47 -5.09 17.72
C LYS A 121 -0.58 -6.15 17.43
N ASP A 122 -1.65 -5.75 16.76
CA ASP A 122 -2.80 -6.62 16.46
C ASP A 122 -3.71 -5.91 15.44
N PRO A 123 -3.41 -6.01 14.14
CA PRO A 123 -4.14 -5.24 13.13
C PRO A 123 -5.61 -5.65 13.05
N TYR A 124 -5.93 -6.91 13.39
CA TYR A 124 -7.29 -7.42 13.35
C TYR A 124 -8.20 -6.76 14.39
N SER A 125 -7.74 -6.58 15.65
CA SER A 125 -8.59 -5.92 16.65
C SER A 125 -8.93 -4.47 16.31
N TYR A 126 -8.04 -3.76 15.62
CA TYR A 126 -8.35 -2.40 15.19
C TYR A 126 -9.31 -2.37 14.00
N LEU A 127 -9.15 -3.25 13.01
CA LEU A 127 -9.94 -3.22 11.77
C LEU A 127 -11.29 -3.97 11.87
N LYS A 128 -11.57 -4.66 12.98
CA LYS A 128 -12.78 -5.50 13.18
C LYS A 128 -14.05 -4.74 13.60
N GLU A 129 -13.96 -3.50 14.10
CA GLU A 129 -15.16 -2.79 14.57
C GLU A 129 -16.13 -2.44 13.40
N GLN A 130 -17.43 -2.64 13.65
CA GLN A 130 -18.55 -2.91 12.72
C GLN A 130 -18.78 -2.00 11.49
N VAL A 131 -18.01 -0.92 11.30
CA VAL A 131 -18.29 0.12 10.29
C VAL A 131 -17.39 0.01 9.05
N SER A 132 -16.34 -0.80 9.10
CA SER A 132 -15.27 -0.77 8.10
C SER A 132 -15.29 -1.88 7.05
N GLY A 133 -16.40 -2.60 6.94
CA GLY A 133 -16.53 -3.84 6.15
C GLY A 133 -16.16 -3.72 4.67
N ASP A 134 -16.29 -2.52 4.11
CA ASP A 134 -16.06 -2.23 2.70
C ASP A 134 -14.83 -1.32 2.47
N ASP A 135 -14.60 -0.33 3.34
CA ASP A 135 -13.45 0.60 3.26
C ASP A 135 -12.09 -0.09 3.48
N ASN A 136 -12.07 -1.23 4.19
CA ASN A 136 -10.86 -2.00 4.44
C ASN A 136 -10.62 -3.12 3.41
N LEU A 137 -11.44 -3.24 2.37
CA LEU A 137 -11.21 -4.17 1.24
C LEU A 137 -10.28 -3.51 0.22
N VAL A 138 -9.06 -3.18 0.66
CA VAL A 138 -8.12 -2.37 -0.13
C VAL A 138 -7.75 -3.07 -1.44
N ARG A 139 -8.21 -2.49 -2.55
CA ARG A 139 -7.85 -2.92 -3.90
C ARG A 139 -6.53 -2.28 -4.37
N CYS A 140 -6.33 -1.03 -3.99
CA CYS A 140 -5.09 -0.30 -4.24
C CYS A 140 -4.94 0.88 -3.27
N PHE A 141 -3.69 1.30 -3.07
CA PHE A 141 -3.37 2.55 -2.40
C PHE A 141 -3.02 3.62 -3.44
N LYS A 142 -3.54 4.85 -3.26
CA LYS A 142 -3.10 6.03 -4.01
C LYS A 142 -2.06 6.79 -3.19
N ILE A 143 -0.86 6.91 -3.73
CA ILE A 143 0.28 7.61 -3.14
C ILE A 143 0.50 8.89 -3.95
N PRO A 144 0.30 10.08 -3.38
CA PRO A 144 0.58 11.32 -4.10
C PRO A 144 2.06 11.41 -4.49
N THR A 145 2.33 11.77 -5.73
CA THR A 145 3.71 11.93 -6.23
C THR A 145 4.43 13.11 -5.58
N GLU A 146 3.70 14.12 -5.11
CA GLU A 146 4.23 15.26 -4.35
C GLU A 146 4.93 14.86 -3.03
N ASP A 147 4.58 13.70 -2.47
CA ASP A 147 5.18 13.17 -1.25
C ASP A 147 6.47 12.35 -1.51
N LEU A 148 6.78 12.10 -2.80
CA LEU A 148 7.90 11.28 -3.27
C LEU A 148 9.07 12.17 -3.69
N LEU A 149 9.82 12.64 -2.71
CA LEU A 149 10.94 13.55 -2.88
C LEU A 149 12.26 12.88 -3.31
N THR A 150 12.37 11.56 -3.15
CA THR A 150 13.56 10.80 -3.58
C THR A 150 13.19 9.69 -4.58
N THR A 151 14.18 8.95 -5.09
CA THR A 151 13.93 7.84 -6.02
C THR A 151 13.47 6.56 -5.32
N SER A 152 13.76 6.39 -4.03
CA SER A 152 13.57 5.14 -3.31
C SER A 152 12.73 5.40 -2.06
N HIS A 153 11.74 4.54 -1.81
CA HIS A 153 10.71 4.78 -0.79
C HIS A 153 10.42 3.54 0.04
N ARG A 154 10.03 3.77 1.29
CA ARG A 154 9.44 2.77 2.18
C ARG A 154 7.99 3.13 2.49
N ALA A 155 7.10 2.16 2.32
CA ALA A 155 5.70 2.28 2.68
C ALA A 155 5.37 1.32 3.85
N TYR A 156 5.20 1.88 5.04
CA TYR A 156 4.87 1.13 6.24
C TYR A 156 3.38 0.88 6.35
N PHE A 157 2.98 -0.36 6.57
CA PHE A 157 1.60 -0.66 6.93
C PHE A 157 1.24 -0.02 8.28
N ALA A 158 0.10 0.66 8.32
CA ALA A 158 -0.30 1.49 9.44
C ALA A 158 -1.82 1.49 9.62
N ILE A 159 -2.29 1.93 10.80
CA ILE A 159 -3.72 2.03 11.09
C ILE A 159 -4.05 3.42 11.63
N LYS A 160 -4.89 4.15 10.90
CA LYS A 160 -5.40 5.48 11.30
C LYS A 160 -6.85 5.40 11.76
N LYS A 161 -7.25 6.35 12.60
CA LYS A 161 -8.66 6.52 12.96
C LYS A 161 -9.43 7.01 11.72
N ALA A 162 -10.61 6.47 11.47
CA ALA A 162 -11.53 7.02 10.48
C ALA A 162 -12.04 8.38 10.97
N ARG A 163 -12.44 9.24 10.02
CA ARG A 163 -12.91 10.61 10.31
C ARG A 163 -14.39 10.66 10.72
N THR A 164 -15.12 9.57 10.61
CA THR A 164 -16.56 9.49 10.89
C THR A 164 -16.86 9.44 12.38
N ALA A 165 -18.03 9.97 12.76
CA ALA A 165 -18.42 10.38 14.12
C ALA A 165 -18.63 9.26 15.16
N LYS A 166 -18.14 8.04 14.95
CA LYS A 166 -18.11 6.98 15.97
C LYS A 166 -16.68 6.82 16.48
N GLU A 167 -16.49 6.95 17.79
CA GLU A 167 -15.19 7.14 18.45
C GLU A 167 -14.15 6.00 18.30
N LYS A 168 -14.46 4.96 17.53
CA LYS A 168 -13.65 3.74 17.43
C LYS A 168 -13.47 3.18 16.01
N ASP A 169 -13.83 3.93 14.97
CA ASP A 169 -13.61 3.44 13.61
C ASP A 169 -12.12 3.59 13.23
N TYR A 170 -11.51 2.51 12.75
CA TYR A 170 -10.13 2.48 12.24
C TYR A 170 -10.11 1.98 10.79
N ARG A 171 -9.14 2.48 10.02
CA ARG A 171 -8.92 2.11 8.63
C ARG A 171 -7.44 1.84 8.34
N LEU A 172 -7.21 0.99 7.33
CA LEU A 172 -5.88 0.76 6.80
C LEU A 172 -5.25 2.06 6.30
N ASP A 173 -3.94 2.16 6.44
CA ASP A 173 -3.13 3.30 6.07
C ASP A 173 -1.78 2.76 5.60
N LEU A 174 -1.06 3.54 4.79
CA LEU A 174 0.40 3.40 4.78
C LEU A 174 1.04 4.74 5.10
N ILE A 175 2.23 4.67 5.68
CA ILE A 175 3.08 5.81 5.92
C ILE A 175 4.25 5.72 4.95
N ILE A 176 4.40 6.73 4.11
CA ILE A 176 5.50 6.81 3.15
C ILE A 176 6.68 7.53 3.78
N LYS A 177 7.87 6.99 3.50
CA LYS A 177 9.14 7.62 3.79
C LYS A 177 10.05 7.59 2.57
N ASN A 178 10.61 8.75 2.28
CA ASN A 178 11.66 8.92 1.29
C ASN A 178 12.97 8.36 1.83
N ILE A 179 13.72 7.61 1.03
CA ILE A 179 15.06 7.12 1.35
C ILE A 179 16.08 7.94 0.56
N GLU A 180 17.02 8.56 1.25
CA GLU A 180 18.15 9.25 0.62
C GLU A 180 19.22 8.23 0.19
N LYS A 181 19.51 8.12 -1.11
CA LYS A 181 20.47 7.16 -1.65
C LYS A 181 21.87 7.29 -1.04
N ASP A 182 22.30 8.50 -0.71
CA ASP A 182 23.66 8.77 -0.22
C ASP A 182 23.86 8.37 1.25
N ARG A 183 22.78 8.12 1.99
CA ARG A 183 22.85 7.82 3.43
C ARG A 183 22.16 6.51 3.80
N MET A 184 21.37 5.91 2.91
CA MET A 184 20.43 4.82 3.25
C MET A 184 19.59 5.16 4.49
N GLN A 185 19.38 6.44 4.74
CA GLN A 185 18.65 6.98 5.87
C GLN A 185 17.30 7.46 5.37
N GLU A 186 16.30 7.24 6.21
CA GLU A 186 14.95 7.72 5.96
C GLU A 186 14.90 9.22 6.22
N ALA A 187 14.25 9.96 5.32
CA ALA A 187 13.95 11.36 5.54
C ALA A 187 13.12 11.54 6.83
N GLU A 188 13.38 12.62 7.55
CA GLU A 188 12.75 12.92 8.84
C GLU A 188 11.23 13.18 8.73
N ILE A 189 10.77 13.58 7.53
CA ILE A 189 9.39 13.94 7.24
C ILE A 189 8.60 12.69 6.83
N SER A 190 7.51 12.42 7.53
CA SER A 190 6.54 11.37 7.21
C SER A 190 5.29 12.01 6.60
N TYR A 191 4.85 11.49 5.44
CA TYR A 191 3.68 12.02 4.73
C TYR A 191 2.43 11.18 5.05
N ASP A 192 1.36 11.85 5.50
CA ASP A 192 0.09 11.24 5.91
C ASP A 192 -0.96 11.38 4.80
N THR A 193 -0.86 10.56 3.75
CA THR A 193 -1.60 10.89 2.53
C THR A 193 -2.08 9.71 1.71
N ILE A 194 -2.15 8.50 2.28
CA ILE A 194 -2.77 7.42 1.51
C ILE A 194 -4.29 7.54 1.54
N ARG A 195 -4.81 7.83 0.34
CA ARG A 195 -6.23 7.81 0.03
C ARG A 195 -6.57 6.37 -0.37
N LEU A 196 -7.36 5.70 0.47
CA LEU A 196 -7.99 4.43 0.11
C LEU A 196 -8.97 4.70 -1.04
N VAL A 197 -8.95 3.90 -2.10
CA VAL A 197 -9.98 3.95 -3.13
C VAL A 197 -11.21 3.20 -2.58
N PRO A 198 -12.35 3.88 -2.35
CA PRO A 198 -13.57 3.25 -1.85
C PRO A 198 -14.12 2.21 -2.84
N PRO A 199 -14.96 1.25 -2.38
CA PRO A 199 -15.48 0.21 -3.25
C PRO A 199 -16.32 0.71 -4.43
N PHE A 200 -17.17 1.76 -4.31
CA PHE A 200 -17.94 2.42 -5.40
C PHE A 200 -18.57 3.78 -4.96
N PRO A 201 -18.90 4.78 -5.83
CA PRO A 201 -18.79 4.88 -7.30
C PRO A 201 -17.96 6.11 -7.81
N PRO A 202 -18.00 6.46 -9.12
CA PRO A 202 -16.86 6.44 -10.03
C PRO A 202 -15.89 7.63 -9.90
N THR A 203 -14.58 7.37 -9.79
CA THR A 203 -13.64 8.31 -10.40
C THR A 203 -13.69 8.11 -11.91
N THR A 204 -13.91 9.20 -12.64
CA THR A 204 -13.91 9.26 -14.11
C THR A 204 -12.58 8.82 -14.75
N LYS A 205 -11.52 8.68 -13.97
CA LYS A 205 -10.27 8.00 -14.36
C LYS A 205 -10.41 6.50 -14.07
N THR A 206 -10.57 5.70 -15.12
CA THR A 206 -10.59 4.23 -15.09
C THR A 206 -9.21 3.69 -14.70
N LEU A 207 -9.13 3.02 -13.54
CA LEU A 207 -7.95 2.28 -13.08
C LEU A 207 -7.80 1.00 -13.93
N PHE A 208 -6.97 1.03 -14.96
CA PHE A 208 -6.89 -0.04 -15.96
C PHE A 208 -6.60 -1.42 -15.35
N LEU A 209 -5.74 -1.49 -14.33
CA LEU A 209 -5.43 -2.76 -13.66
C LEU A 209 -6.60 -3.35 -12.85
N LEU A 210 -7.65 -2.56 -12.59
CA LEU A 210 -8.90 -3.04 -11.97
C LEU A 210 -10.03 -3.33 -12.96
N GLU A 211 -9.87 -2.93 -14.23
CA GLU A 211 -10.92 -3.15 -15.22
C GLU A 211 -11.00 -4.63 -15.61
N HIS A 212 -12.20 -5.19 -15.47
CA HIS A 212 -12.59 -6.59 -15.65
C HIS A 212 -12.31 -7.55 -14.47
N ASN A 213 -12.14 -7.04 -13.24
CA ASN A 213 -12.08 -7.84 -12.00
C ASN A 213 -13.43 -7.96 -11.27
#